data_AF-A0AAE0AUI0-F1
#
_entry.id   AF-A0AAE0AUI0-F1
#
_cell.length_a   1.000
_cell.length_b   1.000
_cell.length_c   1.000
_cell.angle_alpha   90.00
_cell.angle_beta   90.00
_cell.angle_gamma   90.00
#
_symmetry.space_group_name_H-M   'P 1'
#
loop_
_entity.id
_entity.type
_entity.pdbx_description
1 polymer ?
#
loop_
_entity_poly.entity_id
_entity_poly.type
_entity_poly.pdbx_seq_one_letter_code
_entity_poly.pdbx_strand_id
1 'polypeptide(L)'
;MEAIVKKYQQKFRKIKEEMNRWDELQFRLVSQFRNACSVIERLPVIQDSKNFGNLKSVGGIEVAVLRKQMESLQTILLSMKKTLEDFHGIVLYLEKIHRDGRQLVKGGSNQLTVKQLHQRIGVKPRLADCIDGLMLLSDMHNSEYLLKLSLVSALSTLALKPSTSDLGSLQQLLVDQPNIPREEVQNIFDIIFAEEIC
;
A
#
# COMPACT_ATOMS: atom_id res chain seq x y z
N MET A 1 13.90 -28.95 -13.20
CA MET A 1 14.09 -27.96 -12.12
C MET A 1 14.32 -26.56 -12.69
N GLU A 2 15.30 -26.38 -13.59
CA GLU A 2 15.62 -25.08 -14.20
C GLU A 2 14.45 -24.38 -14.91
N ALA A 3 13.65 -25.10 -15.70
CA ALA A 3 12.48 -24.51 -16.37
C ALA A 3 11.42 -23.97 -15.38
N ILE A 4 11.33 -24.56 -14.18
CA ILE A 4 10.41 -24.11 -13.13
C ILE A 4 10.96 -22.84 -12.47
N VAL A 5 12.26 -22.79 -12.18
CA VAL A 5 12.92 -21.59 -11.64
C VAL A 5 12.74 -20.39 -12.60
N LYS A 6 12.93 -20.59 -13.91
CA LYS A 6 12.69 -19.53 -14.91
C LYS A 6 11.24 -19.01 -14.90
N LYS A 7 10.25 -19.89 -14.68
CA LYS A 7 8.84 -19.49 -14.51
C LYS A 7 8.62 -18.65 -13.25
N TYR A 8 9.28 -18.97 -12.14
CA TYR A 8 9.23 -18.14 -10.94
C TYR A 8 9.90 -16.79 -11.16
N GLN A 9 11.11 -16.75 -11.73
CA GLN A 9 11.79 -15.49 -12.07
C GLN A 9 10.90 -14.58 -12.94
N GLN A 10 10.19 -15.14 -13.93
CA GLN A 10 9.22 -14.38 -14.72
C GLN A 10 8.07 -13.81 -13.87
N LYS A 11 7.56 -14.55 -12.89
CA LYS A 11 6.54 -14.06 -11.94
C LYS A 11 7.10 -12.91 -11.09
N PHE A 12 8.31 -13.04 -10.56
CA PHE A 12 8.96 -11.98 -9.79
C PHE A 12 9.22 -10.71 -10.60
N ARG A 13 9.55 -10.82 -11.90
CA ARG A 13 9.63 -9.64 -12.79
C ARG A 13 8.30 -8.89 -12.88
N LYS A 14 7.18 -9.61 -13.01
CA LYS A 14 5.84 -8.99 -12.99
C LYS A 14 5.49 -8.39 -11.63
N ILE A 15 5.91 -9.01 -10.53
CA ILE A 15 5.72 -8.43 -9.20
C ILE A 15 6.48 -7.11 -9.08
N LYS A 16 7.72 -7.05 -9.60
CA LYS A 16 8.51 -5.80 -9.61
C LYS A 16 7.77 -4.65 -10.33
N GLU A 17 7.06 -4.95 -11.42
CA GLU A 17 6.21 -3.96 -12.11
C GLU A 17 5.06 -3.47 -11.22
N GLU A 18 4.36 -4.38 -10.54
CA GLU A 18 3.30 -4.00 -9.60
C GLU A 18 3.84 -3.25 -8.37
N MET A 19 5.07 -3.52 -7.93
CA MET A 19 5.71 -2.77 -6.85
C MET A 19 6.03 -1.33 -7.25
N ASN A 20 6.46 -1.11 -8.50
CA ASN A 20 6.61 0.26 -9.00
C ASN A 20 5.26 0.99 -9.02
N ARG A 21 4.20 0.30 -9.44
CA ARG A 21 2.83 0.84 -9.38
C ARG A 21 2.38 1.12 -7.94
N TRP A 22 2.74 0.25 -6.99
CA TRP A 22 2.49 0.46 -5.57
C TRP A 22 3.14 1.76 -5.08
N ASP A 23 4.39 2.04 -5.46
CA ASP A 23 5.08 3.28 -5.09
C ASP A 23 4.41 4.54 -5.65
N GLU A 24 3.92 4.49 -6.90
CA GLU A 24 3.13 5.57 -7.49
C GLU A 24 1.83 5.82 -6.72
N LEU A 25 1.12 4.75 -6.34
CA LEU A 25 -0.09 4.83 -5.53
C LEU A 25 0.21 5.35 -4.12
N GLN A 26 1.35 4.97 -3.55
CA GLN A 26 1.80 5.43 -2.24
C GLN A 26 2.05 6.95 -2.25
N PHE A 27 2.77 7.44 -3.26
CA PHE A 27 2.97 8.88 -3.42
C PHE A 27 1.63 9.63 -3.54
N ARG A 28 0.70 9.09 -4.33
CA ARG A 28 -0.64 9.65 -4.50
C ARG A 28 -1.43 9.66 -3.18
N LEU A 29 -1.48 8.54 -2.48
CA LEU A 29 -2.23 8.39 -1.24
C LEU A 29 -1.69 9.33 -0.15
N VAL A 30 -0.37 9.42 0.01
CA VAL A 30 0.27 10.36 0.96
C VAL A 30 -0.11 11.80 0.64
N SER A 31 -0.11 12.20 -0.64
CA SER A 31 -0.52 13.54 -1.06
C SER A 31 -1.99 13.82 -0.73
N GLN A 32 -2.89 12.89 -1.06
CA GLN A 32 -4.32 13.01 -0.73
C GLN A 32 -4.55 13.08 0.79
N PHE A 33 -3.87 12.24 1.56
CA PHE A 33 -3.98 12.19 3.01
C PHE A 33 -3.52 13.49 3.66
N ARG A 34 -2.38 14.05 3.22
CA ARG A 34 -1.88 15.37 3.65
C ARG A 34 -2.88 16.49 3.36
N ASN A 35 -3.46 16.48 2.16
CA ASN A 35 -4.46 17.48 1.77
C ASN A 35 -5.72 17.38 2.65
N ALA A 36 -6.17 16.16 2.95
CA ALA A 36 -7.29 15.95 3.86
C ALA A 36 -6.96 16.42 5.29
N CYS A 37 -5.77 16.10 5.81
CA CYS A 37 -5.31 16.60 7.12
C CYS A 37 -5.35 18.13 7.17
N SER A 38 -4.81 18.80 6.15
CA SER A 38 -4.80 20.27 6.06
C SER A 38 -6.21 20.88 6.02
N VAL A 39 -7.19 20.20 5.40
CA VAL A 39 -8.60 20.64 5.47
C VAL A 39 -9.13 20.47 6.89
N ILE A 40 -8.94 19.30 7.50
CA ILE A 40 -9.43 18.99 8.86
C ILE A 40 -8.86 19.96 9.90
N GLU A 41 -7.56 20.26 9.85
CA GLU A 41 -6.88 21.19 10.76
C GLU A 41 -7.44 22.62 10.67
N ARG A 42 -7.96 23.03 9.52
CA ARG A 42 -8.55 24.36 9.32
C ARG A 42 -10.00 24.45 9.78
N LEU A 43 -10.71 23.33 9.95
CA LEU A 43 -12.13 23.35 10.31
C LEU A 43 -12.41 24.09 11.64
N PRO A 44 -11.66 23.89 12.73
CA PRO A 44 -11.89 24.62 13.98
C PRO A 44 -11.70 26.14 13.84
N VAL A 45 -10.76 26.58 13.00
CA VAL A 45 -10.49 28.00 12.75
C VAL A 45 -11.65 28.64 11.99
N ILE A 46 -12.21 27.93 11.02
CA ILE A 46 -13.34 28.41 10.19
C ILE A 46 -14.64 28.44 11.00
N GLN A 47 -14.79 27.62 12.02
CA GLN A 47 -15.96 27.63 12.92
C GLN A 47 -15.91 28.76 13.95
N ASP A 48 -14.75 29.38 14.18
CA ASP A 48 -14.68 30.57 15.03
C ASP A 48 -14.92 31.83 14.18
N SER A 49 -16.16 32.33 14.28
CA SER A 49 -16.59 33.58 13.63
C SER A 49 -15.64 34.75 13.87
N LYS A 50 -14.86 34.79 14.97
CA LYS A 50 -13.88 35.84 15.25
C LYS A 50 -12.79 35.95 14.18
N ASN A 51 -12.48 34.85 13.49
CA ASN A 51 -11.41 34.78 12.50
C ASN A 51 -11.77 35.43 11.15
N PHE A 52 -13.03 35.82 10.94
CA PHE A 52 -13.48 36.43 9.67
C PHE A 52 -13.21 37.94 9.59
N GLY A 53 -12.84 38.61 10.69
CA GLY A 53 -12.52 40.04 10.70
C GLY A 53 -13.58 40.89 10.01
N ASN A 54 -13.17 41.67 9.00
CA ASN A 54 -14.06 42.54 8.22
C ASN A 54 -15.11 41.77 7.38
N LEU A 55 -14.90 40.47 7.13
CA LEU A 55 -15.86 39.63 6.39
C LEU A 55 -17.09 39.25 7.23
N LYS A 56 -17.08 39.48 8.55
CA LYS A 56 -18.25 39.24 9.42
C LYS A 56 -19.51 39.99 8.99
N SER A 57 -19.36 41.13 8.31
CA SER A 57 -20.49 41.90 7.77
C SER A 57 -21.19 41.18 6.61
N VAL A 58 -20.55 40.18 6.00
CA VAL A 58 -21.13 39.36 4.93
C VAL A 58 -21.95 38.24 5.56
N GLY A 59 -23.28 38.38 5.49
CA GLY A 59 -24.21 37.38 6.00
C GLY A 59 -23.96 35.98 5.42
N GLY A 60 -23.82 34.98 6.29
CA GLY A 60 -23.66 33.58 5.89
C GLY A 60 -22.28 33.18 5.35
N ILE A 61 -21.27 34.05 5.40
CA ILE A 61 -19.92 33.75 4.92
C ILE A 61 -19.30 32.53 5.59
N GLU A 62 -19.49 32.37 6.90
CA GLU A 62 -18.98 31.24 7.69
C GLU A 62 -19.54 29.92 7.16
N VAL A 63 -20.86 29.85 6.99
CA VAL A 63 -21.56 28.67 6.46
C VAL A 63 -21.11 28.36 5.03
N ALA A 64 -20.90 29.38 4.20
CA ALA A 64 -20.45 29.21 2.82
C ALA A 64 -19.02 28.64 2.76
N VAL A 65 -18.10 29.17 3.56
CA VAL A 65 -16.70 28.70 3.62
C VAL A 65 -16.63 27.30 4.20
N LEU A 66 -17.35 27.01 5.28
CA LEU A 66 -17.40 25.68 5.88
C LEU A 66 -17.93 24.65 4.88
N ARG A 67 -19.01 24.97 4.15
CA ARG A 67 -19.54 24.10 3.09
C ARG A 67 -18.49 23.79 2.04
N LYS A 68 -17.74 24.79 1.57
CA LYS A 68 -16.67 24.59 0.58
C LYS A 68 -15.53 23.71 1.09
N GLN A 69 -15.14 23.83 2.36
CA GLN A 69 -14.15 22.91 2.94
C GLN A 69 -14.68 21.48 3.01
N MET A 70 -15.94 21.29 3.40
CA MET A 70 -16.56 19.96 3.48
C MET A 70 -16.71 19.30 2.10
N GLU A 71 -17.11 20.06 1.08
CA GLU A 71 -17.16 19.59 -0.33
C GLU A 71 -15.76 19.15 -0.82
N SER A 72 -14.73 19.95 -0.49
CA SER A 72 -13.34 19.61 -0.81
C SER A 72 -12.88 18.34 -0.09
N LEU A 73 -13.14 18.23 1.21
CA LEU A 73 -12.79 17.05 2.01
C LEU A 73 -13.48 15.79 1.46
N GLN A 74 -14.77 15.87 1.15
CA GLN A 74 -15.52 14.76 0.54
C GLN A 74 -14.88 14.32 -0.78
N THR A 75 -14.48 15.27 -1.63
CA THR A 75 -13.82 14.97 -2.89
C THR A 75 -12.48 14.25 -2.67
N ILE A 76 -11.68 14.69 -1.69
CA ILE A 76 -10.41 14.06 -1.35
C ILE A 76 -10.64 12.64 -0.81
N LEU A 77 -11.60 12.44 0.10
CA LEU A 77 -11.95 11.13 0.66
C LEU A 77 -12.40 10.14 -0.43
N LEU A 78 -13.23 10.58 -1.38
CA LEU A 78 -13.62 9.77 -2.53
C LEU A 78 -12.41 9.39 -3.41
N SER A 79 -11.47 10.32 -3.61
CA SER A 79 -10.24 10.07 -4.36
C SER A 79 -9.31 9.07 -3.65
N MET A 80 -9.20 9.14 -2.32
CA MET A 80 -8.45 8.17 -1.52
C MET A 80 -9.08 6.78 -1.59
N LYS A 81 -10.42 6.68 -1.51
CA LYS A 81 -11.12 5.40 -1.67
C LYS A 81 -10.76 4.73 -3.01
N LYS A 82 -10.78 5.48 -4.11
CA LYS A 82 -10.37 4.94 -5.42
C LYS A 82 -8.91 4.48 -5.43
N THR A 83 -8.03 5.22 -4.75
CA THR A 83 -6.61 4.86 -4.64
C THR A 83 -6.43 3.57 -3.81
N LEU A 84 -7.23 3.37 -2.76
CA LEU A 84 -7.27 2.12 -1.99
C LEU A 84 -7.79 0.93 -2.81
N GLU A 85 -8.79 1.15 -3.69
CA GLU A 85 -9.25 0.12 -4.62
C GLU A 85 -8.13 -0.32 -5.58
N ASP A 86 -7.31 0.63 -6.06
CA ASP A 86 -6.14 0.33 -6.88
C ASP A 86 -5.08 -0.49 -6.10
N PHE A 87 -4.81 -0.14 -4.84
CA PHE A 87 -3.94 -0.93 -3.95
C PHE A 87 -4.47 -2.35 -3.74
N HIS A 88 -5.77 -2.49 -3.51
CA HIS A 88 -6.41 -3.79 -3.34
C HIS A 88 -6.23 -4.67 -4.59
N GLY A 89 -6.31 -4.07 -5.78
CA GLY A 89 -6.01 -4.75 -7.04
C GLY A 89 -4.60 -5.36 -7.08
N ILE A 90 -3.59 -4.66 -6.56
CA ILE A 90 -2.22 -5.17 -6.45
C ILE A 90 -2.17 -6.34 -5.46
N VAL A 91 -2.77 -6.20 -4.27
CA VAL A 91 -2.79 -7.28 -3.26
C VAL A 91 -3.42 -8.57 -3.83
N LEU A 92 -4.58 -8.45 -4.48
CA LEU A 92 -5.26 -9.59 -5.12
C LEU A 92 -4.39 -10.24 -6.20
N TYR A 93 -3.64 -9.43 -6.94
CA TYR A 93 -2.71 -9.93 -7.95
C TYR A 93 -1.53 -10.70 -7.35
N LEU A 94 -0.92 -10.19 -6.27
CA LEU A 94 0.16 -10.86 -5.55
C LEU A 94 -0.30 -12.21 -4.98
N GLU A 95 -1.47 -12.22 -4.33
CA GLU A 95 -2.08 -13.45 -3.81
C GLU A 95 -2.33 -14.47 -4.91
N LYS A 96 -2.81 -14.01 -6.08
CA LYS A 96 -3.03 -14.87 -7.25
C LYS A 96 -1.71 -15.45 -7.75
N ILE A 97 -0.68 -14.62 -7.93
CA ILE A 97 0.65 -15.08 -8.36
C ILE A 97 1.20 -16.14 -7.41
N HIS A 98 1.07 -15.92 -6.10
CA HIS A 98 1.48 -16.85 -5.08
C HIS A 98 0.70 -18.17 -5.13
N ARG A 99 -0.63 -18.12 -5.25
CA ARG A 99 -1.49 -19.31 -5.43
C ARG A 99 -1.09 -20.12 -6.67
N ASP A 100 -0.96 -19.45 -7.81
CA ASP A 100 -0.50 -20.07 -9.06
C ASP A 100 0.91 -20.67 -8.90
N GLY A 101 1.78 -19.97 -8.17
CA GLY A 101 3.12 -20.42 -7.81
C GLY A 101 3.08 -21.73 -7.02
N ARG A 102 2.24 -21.84 -5.99
CA ARG A 102 2.11 -23.11 -5.23
C ARG A 102 1.59 -24.25 -6.12
N GLN A 103 0.68 -23.97 -7.05
CA GLN A 103 0.13 -24.99 -7.95
C GLN A 103 1.18 -25.56 -8.92
N LEU A 104 2.21 -24.78 -9.31
CA LEU A 104 3.29 -25.27 -10.16
C LEU A 104 4.11 -26.42 -9.54
N VAL A 105 4.12 -26.54 -8.22
CA VAL A 105 4.88 -27.57 -7.50
C VAL A 105 4.00 -28.61 -6.80
N LYS A 106 2.72 -28.28 -6.55
CA LYS A 106 1.74 -29.16 -5.88
C LYS A 106 0.70 -29.78 -6.82
N GLY A 107 0.57 -29.31 -8.06
CA GLY A 107 -0.50 -29.74 -8.99
C GLY A 107 -0.11 -30.92 -9.88
N GLY A 108 -0.96 -31.95 -9.94
CA GLY A 108 -0.90 -33.05 -10.92
C GLY A 108 -0.01 -34.24 -10.54
N SER A 109 0.27 -35.11 -11.52
CA SER A 109 1.10 -36.33 -11.37
C SER A 109 2.58 -36.08 -11.08
N ASN A 110 3.02 -34.82 -11.06
CA ASN A 110 4.42 -34.38 -10.91
C ASN A 110 4.65 -33.62 -9.60
N GLN A 111 3.96 -33.98 -8.52
CA GLN A 111 4.17 -33.38 -7.20
C GLN A 111 5.65 -33.51 -6.80
N LEU A 112 6.32 -32.37 -6.60
CA LEU A 112 7.73 -32.38 -6.23
C LEU A 112 7.90 -32.83 -4.77
N THR A 113 8.87 -33.70 -4.55
CA THR A 113 9.24 -34.12 -3.19
C THR A 113 9.90 -32.97 -2.42
N VAL A 114 9.85 -33.04 -1.09
CA VAL A 114 10.53 -32.07 -0.20
C VAL A 114 12.02 -31.95 -0.56
N LYS A 115 12.69 -33.06 -0.91
CA LYS A 115 14.10 -33.05 -1.33
C LYS A 115 14.32 -32.23 -2.61
N GLN A 116 13.41 -32.32 -3.58
CA GLN A 116 13.50 -31.57 -4.84
C GLN A 116 13.20 -30.08 -4.67
N LEU A 117 12.35 -29.70 -3.70
CA LEU A 117 12.10 -28.28 -3.39
C LEU A 117 13.31 -27.58 -2.79
N HIS A 118 14.09 -28.29 -1.97
CA HIS A 118 15.27 -27.76 -1.28
C HIS A 118 16.58 -27.95 -2.04
N GLN A 119 16.56 -28.66 -3.18
CA GLN A 119 17.74 -28.88 -4.00
C GLN A 119 18.20 -27.55 -4.60
N ARG A 120 19.46 -27.19 -4.34
CA ARG A 120 20.14 -26.03 -4.94
C ARG A 120 21.03 -26.49 -6.08
N ILE A 121 21.01 -25.77 -7.20
CA ILE A 121 21.89 -26.04 -8.36
C ILE A 121 22.68 -24.75 -8.63
N GLY A 122 23.96 -24.75 -8.27
CA GLY A 122 24.82 -23.57 -8.39
C GLY A 122 24.32 -22.41 -7.52
N VAL A 123 24.35 -21.21 -8.08
CA VAL A 123 23.88 -19.97 -7.42
C VAL A 123 22.36 -19.77 -7.48
N LYS A 124 21.63 -20.57 -8.28
CA LYS A 124 20.16 -20.47 -8.45
C LYS A 124 19.41 -20.53 -7.11
N PRO A 125 18.27 -19.82 -7.00
CA PRO A 125 17.38 -19.97 -5.86
C PRO A 125 16.83 -21.39 -5.78
N ARG A 126 16.53 -21.84 -4.58
CA ARG A 126 15.74 -23.06 -4.36
C ARG A 126 14.29 -22.77 -4.73
N LEU A 127 13.52 -23.81 -5.07
CA LEU A 127 12.09 -23.65 -5.31
C LEU A 127 11.34 -23.26 -4.03
N ALA A 128 11.83 -23.70 -2.86
CA ALA A 128 11.35 -23.23 -1.56
C ALA A 128 11.50 -21.71 -1.44
N ASP A 129 12.70 -21.17 -1.68
CA ASP A 129 12.98 -19.73 -1.65
C ASP A 129 12.03 -18.94 -2.57
N CYS A 130 11.74 -19.46 -3.77
CA CYS A 130 10.77 -18.87 -4.69
C CYS A 130 9.33 -18.83 -4.13
N ILE A 131 8.87 -19.91 -3.51
CA ILE A 131 7.50 -20.00 -2.98
C ILE A 131 7.36 -19.11 -1.74
N ASP A 132 8.35 -19.16 -0.86
CA ASP A 132 8.37 -18.40 0.38
C ASP A 132 8.52 -16.90 0.09
N GLY A 133 9.34 -16.51 -0.88
CA GLY A 133 9.43 -15.12 -1.34
C GLY A 133 8.11 -14.58 -1.90
N LEU A 134 7.37 -15.38 -2.67
CA LEU A 134 6.03 -14.98 -3.14
C LEU A 134 5.03 -14.82 -1.99
N MET A 135 5.09 -15.72 -1.00
CA MET A 135 4.25 -15.66 0.20
C MET A 135 4.55 -14.39 1.01
N LEU A 136 5.82 -14.15 1.34
CA LEU A 136 6.25 -12.99 2.12
C LEU A 136 5.85 -11.68 1.44
N LEU A 137 6.09 -11.54 0.13
CA LEU A 137 5.67 -10.35 -0.62
C LEU A 137 4.14 -10.16 -0.56
N SER A 138 3.37 -11.23 -0.72
CA SER A 138 1.91 -11.17 -0.61
C SER A 138 1.45 -10.73 0.79
N ASP A 139 2.05 -11.30 1.83
CA ASP A 139 1.66 -11.05 3.22
C ASP A 139 2.03 -9.63 3.67
N MET A 140 3.23 -9.14 3.31
CA MET A 140 3.68 -7.77 3.56
C MET A 140 2.73 -6.74 2.93
N HIS A 141 2.42 -6.90 1.63
CA HIS A 141 1.57 -5.94 0.91
C HIS A 141 0.11 -6.00 1.38
N ASN A 142 -0.40 -7.18 1.72
CA ASN A 142 -1.74 -7.30 2.30
C ASN A 142 -1.82 -6.60 3.67
N SER A 143 -0.84 -6.85 4.54
CA SER A 143 -0.78 -6.21 5.86
C SER A 143 -0.69 -4.68 5.76
N GLU A 144 0.13 -4.19 4.83
CA GLU A 144 0.26 -2.76 4.57
C GLU A 144 -1.02 -2.14 4.00
N TYR A 145 -1.70 -2.85 3.10
CA TYR A 145 -3.00 -2.43 2.58
C TYR A 145 -4.06 -2.32 3.69
N LEU A 146 -4.13 -3.30 4.60
CA LEU A 146 -5.06 -3.27 5.73
C LEU A 146 -4.76 -2.11 6.69
N LEU A 147 -3.48 -1.80 6.91
CA LEU A 147 -3.07 -0.60 7.65
C LEU A 147 -3.56 0.68 6.95
N LYS A 148 -3.27 0.83 5.65
CA LYS A 148 -3.72 1.99 4.85
C LYS A 148 -5.24 2.17 4.88
N LEU A 149 -6.00 1.08 4.78
CA LEU A 149 -7.46 1.08 4.89
C LEU A 149 -7.91 1.58 6.27
N SER A 150 -7.25 1.11 7.33
CA SER A 150 -7.54 1.52 8.71
C SER A 150 -7.23 3.00 8.94
N LEU A 151 -6.11 3.49 8.39
CA LEU A 151 -5.70 4.89 8.47
C LEU A 151 -6.70 5.84 7.78
N VAL A 152 -7.14 5.51 6.56
CA VAL A 152 -8.12 6.32 5.83
C VAL A 152 -9.50 6.29 6.53
N SER A 153 -9.85 5.16 7.13
CA SER A 153 -11.07 5.05 7.94
C SER A 153 -11.00 5.93 9.19
N ALA A 154 -9.87 5.90 9.92
CA ALA A 154 -9.64 6.72 11.09
C ALA A 154 -9.64 8.23 10.76
N LEU A 155 -9.07 8.62 9.62
CA LEU A 155 -9.10 10.01 9.15
C LEU A 155 -10.53 10.52 8.95
N SER A 156 -11.43 9.67 8.45
CA SER A 156 -12.85 10.01 8.30
C SER A 156 -13.52 10.27 9.66
N THR A 157 -13.10 9.57 10.71
CA THR A 157 -13.56 9.80 12.09
C THR A 157 -12.97 11.10 12.67
N LEU A 158 -11.69 11.37 12.43
CA LEU A 158 -11.01 12.59 12.88
C LEU A 158 -11.58 13.87 12.23
N ALA A 159 -12.18 13.76 11.05
CA ALA A 159 -12.90 14.88 10.44
C ALA A 159 -14.08 15.38 11.31
N LEU A 160 -14.67 14.50 12.14
CA LEU A 160 -15.76 14.86 13.06
C LEU A 160 -15.23 15.40 14.40
N LYS A 161 -14.06 14.93 14.84
CA LYS A 161 -13.40 15.36 16.08
C LYS A 161 -11.89 15.49 15.84
N PRO A 162 -11.42 16.67 15.40
CA PRO A 162 -10.02 16.86 15.07
C PRO A 162 -9.10 16.71 16.29
N SER A 163 -7.99 16.02 16.10
CA SER A 163 -6.87 15.92 17.05
C SER A 163 -5.58 16.08 16.26
N THR A 164 -4.87 17.20 16.45
CA THR A 164 -3.70 17.56 15.64
C THR A 164 -2.52 16.62 15.88
N SER A 165 -2.35 16.11 17.11
CA SER A 165 -1.34 15.10 17.43
C SER A 165 -1.57 13.78 16.70
N ASP A 166 -2.84 13.38 16.59
CA ASP A 166 -3.20 12.11 15.96
C ASP A 166 -3.03 12.21 14.44
N LEU A 167 -3.45 13.31 13.81
CA LEU A 167 -3.28 13.52 12.37
C LEU A 167 -1.83 13.41 11.92
N GLY A 168 -0.90 14.06 12.63
CA GLY A 168 0.53 13.97 12.33
C GLY A 168 1.08 12.55 12.47
N SER A 169 0.65 11.84 13.52
CA SER A 169 1.07 10.45 13.78
C SER A 169 0.56 9.49 12.71
N LEU A 170 -0.72 9.61 12.30
CA LEU A 170 -1.31 8.80 11.23
C LEU A 170 -0.64 9.07 9.88
N GLN A 171 -0.30 10.34 9.60
CA GLN A 171 0.41 10.70 8.38
C GLN A 171 1.82 10.08 8.36
N GLN A 172 2.55 10.12 9.48
CA GLN A 172 3.87 9.53 9.55
C GLN A 172 3.82 8.01 9.35
N LEU A 173 2.88 7.35 10.03
CA LEU A 173 2.67 5.91 9.89
C LEU A 173 2.35 5.50 8.44
N LEU A 174 1.57 6.32 7.73
CA LEU A 174 1.29 6.10 6.31
C LEU A 174 2.56 6.21 5.44
N VAL A 175 3.43 7.17 5.73
CA VAL A 175 4.67 7.42 4.98
C VAL A 175 5.68 6.29 5.18
N ASP A 176 5.79 5.78 6.41
CA ASP A 176 6.84 4.83 6.79
C ASP A 176 6.65 3.44 6.18
N GLN A 177 5.41 3.06 5.84
CA GLN A 177 5.05 1.73 5.32
C GLN A 177 5.67 0.57 6.14
N PRO A 178 5.38 0.50 7.45
CA PRO A 178 6.11 -0.38 8.37
C PRO A 178 6.03 -1.87 8.02
N ASN A 179 5.02 -2.30 7.26
CA ASN A 179 4.88 -3.70 6.87
C ASN A 179 5.60 -4.06 5.56
N ILE A 180 6.26 -3.10 4.90
CA ILE A 180 7.06 -3.34 3.68
C ILE A 180 8.49 -2.83 3.89
N PRO A 181 9.31 -3.53 4.71
CA PRO A 181 10.70 -3.17 4.91
C PRO A 181 11.50 -3.36 3.61
N ARG A 182 12.15 -2.29 3.15
CA ARG A 182 12.88 -2.25 1.88
C ARG A 182 13.99 -3.30 1.79
N GLU A 183 14.69 -3.52 2.90
CA GLU A 183 15.78 -4.51 2.97
C GLU A 183 15.27 -5.93 2.79
N GLU A 184 14.13 -6.28 3.39
CA GLU A 184 13.55 -7.62 3.27
C GLU A 184 13.07 -7.88 1.84
N VAL A 185 12.40 -6.90 1.22
CA VAL A 185 12.04 -6.95 -0.20
C VAL A 185 13.28 -7.15 -1.06
N GLN A 186 14.32 -6.35 -0.86
CA GLN A 186 15.54 -6.44 -1.67
C GLN A 186 16.21 -7.81 -1.52
N ASN A 187 16.32 -8.33 -0.29
CA ASN A 187 16.85 -9.65 -0.01
C ASN A 187 16.09 -10.76 -0.76
N ILE A 188 14.76 -10.67 -0.85
CA ILE A 188 13.96 -11.63 -1.64
C ILE A 188 14.39 -11.55 -3.11
N PHE A 189 14.47 -10.36 -3.70
CA PHE A 189 14.87 -10.21 -5.11
C PHE A 189 16.31 -10.67 -5.36
N ASP A 190 17.24 -10.39 -4.45
CA ASP A 190 18.64 -10.80 -4.57
C ASP A 190 18.80 -12.32 -4.57
N ILE A 191 18.01 -13.03 -3.74
CA ILE A 191 17.98 -14.50 -3.74
C ILE A 191 17.45 -15.03 -5.08
N ILE A 192 16.34 -14.47 -5.58
CA ILE A 192 15.67 -14.96 -6.79
C ILE A 192 16.48 -14.72 -8.06
N PHE A 193 17.17 -13.58 -8.11
CA PHE A 193 17.97 -13.13 -9.25
C PHE A 193 19.48 -13.22 -8.99
N ALA A 194 19.92 -14.08 -8.06
CA ALA A 194 21.33 -14.25 -7.72
C ALA A 194 22.24 -14.50 -8.94
N GLU A 195 21.72 -15.16 -9.98
CA GLU A 195 22.43 -15.39 -11.25
C GLU A 195 22.66 -14.15 -12.10
N GLU A 196 21.85 -13.12 -11.94
CA GLU A 196 21.97 -11.85 -12.69
C GLU A 196 22.91 -10.86 -11.97
N ILE A 197 23.28 -11.17 -10.73
CA ILE A 197 24.13 -10.33 -9.86
C ILE A 197 25.59 -10.85 -9.85
N CYS A 198 25.80 -12.13 -10.13
CA CYS A 198 27.11 -12.80 -10.09
C CYS A 198 27.86 -12.77 -11.43
#